data_AF-T1A522-F1
#
_entry.id   AF-T1A522-F1
#
_cell.length_a   1.000
_cell.length_b   1.000
_cell.length_c   1.000
_cell.angle_alpha   90.00
_cell.angle_beta   90.00
_cell.angle_gamma   90.00
#
_symmetry.space_group_name_H-M   'P 1'
#
loop_
_entity.id
_entity.type
_entity.pdbx_description
1 polymer ?
#
loop_
_entity_poly.entity_id
_entity_poly.type
_entity_poly.pdbx_seq_one_letter_code
_entity_poly.pdbx_strand_id
1 'polypeptide(L)' 'KHGYSMMRLVSEVGSALNGHRRKFLGVKDPNVTTILVEHRDRFCRFGADYVRQHLVLSQEVSLSGWLW' A
#
# COMPACT_ATOMS: atom_id res chain seq x y z
N LYS A 1 -9.60 9.67 14.30
CA LYS A 1 -9.29 10.01 12.89
C LYS A 1 -7.81 10.42 12.82
N HIS A 2 -6.98 9.74 12.04
CA HIS A 2 -5.51 9.89 12.04
C HIS A 2 -4.95 11.17 11.37
N GLY A 3 -5.78 12.16 11.02
CA GLY A 3 -5.31 13.46 10.51
C GLY A 3 -4.73 13.47 9.07
N TYR A 4 -4.79 12.37 8.32
CA TYR A 4 -4.25 12.32 6.96
C TYR A 4 -5.10 13.11 5.95
N SER A 5 -4.43 13.85 5.06
CA SER A 5 -5.04 14.40 3.84
C SER A 5 -5.07 13.34 2.75
N MET A 6 -6.24 13.08 2.17
CA MET A 6 -6.36 12.07 1.10
C MET A 6 -5.88 12.62 -0.23
N MET A 7 -4.75 12.13 -0.71
CA MET A 7 -4.24 12.46 -2.06
C MET A 7 -5.00 11.71 -3.16
N ARG A 8 -5.24 10.41 -2.98
CA ARG A 8 -5.95 9.58 -3.95
C ARG A 8 -6.61 8.37 -3.31
N LEU A 9 -7.74 7.94 -3.87
CA LEU A 9 -8.38 6.66 -3.57
C LEU A 9 -8.14 5.68 -4.73
N VAL A 10 -7.66 4.47 -4.42
CA VAL A 10 -7.39 3.42 -5.42
C VAL A 10 -8.22 2.18 -5.11
N SER A 11 -9.08 1.77 -6.04
CA SER A 11 -9.82 0.52 -5.98
C SER A 11 -9.56 -0.31 -7.24
N GLU A 12 -9.27 -1.59 -7.08
CA GLU A 12 -8.99 -2.53 -8.17
C GLU A 12 -9.64 -3.88 -7.90
N VAL A 13 -10.14 -4.53 -8.96
CA VAL A 13 -10.62 -5.91 -8.91
C VAL A 13 -9.53 -6.81 -9.49
N GLY A 14 -9.04 -7.75 -8.70
CA GLY A 14 -8.00 -8.68 -9.12
C GLY A 14 -7.45 -9.48 -7.93
N SER A 15 -6.77 -10.60 -8.23
CA SER A 15 -6.17 -11.43 -7.19
C SER A 15 -5.02 -10.71 -6.49
N ALA A 16 -4.96 -10.82 -5.16
CA ALA A 16 -3.81 -10.35 -4.37
C ALA A 16 -2.53 -11.19 -4.60
N LEU A 17 -2.62 -12.28 -5.38
CA LEU A 17 -1.49 -13.05 -5.89
C LEU A 17 -0.98 -12.52 -7.24
N ASN A 18 -1.72 -11.63 -7.91
CA ASN A 18 -1.30 -11.04 -9.18
C ASN A 18 -0.40 -9.81 -8.94
N GLY A 19 0.90 -9.97 -9.20
CA GLY A 19 1.90 -8.90 -9.11
C GLY A 19 1.80 -7.82 -10.19
N HIS A 20 1.01 -8.04 -11.25
CA HIS A 20 0.86 -7.13 -12.40
C HIS A 20 -0.44 -6.32 -12.36
N ARG A 21 -1.04 -6.17 -11.19
CA ARG A 21 -2.20 -5.29 -10.97
C ARG A 21 -1.81 -3.84 -11.26
N ARG A 22 -2.44 -3.24 -12.27
CA ARG A 22 -2.00 -1.95 -12.83
C ARG A 22 -2.15 -0.81 -11.82
N LYS A 23 -3.26 -0.75 -11.10
CA LYS A 23 -3.47 0.32 -10.13
C LYS A 23 -2.64 0.10 -8.87
N PHE A 24 -2.44 -1.15 -8.47
CA PHE A 24 -1.49 -1.53 -7.42
C PHE A 24 -0.06 -1.08 -7.75
N LEU A 25 0.45 -1.32 -8.96
CA LEU A 25 1.79 -0.86 -9.35
C LEU A 25 1.91 0.67 -9.34
N GLY A 26 0.81 1.38 -9.61
CA GLY A 26 0.74 2.84 -9.53
C GLY A 26 0.89 3.43 -8.13
N VAL A 27 0.93 2.62 -7.07
CA VAL A 27 1.20 3.10 -5.70
C VAL A 27 2.69 3.36 -5.43
N LYS A 28 3.58 3.00 -6.37
CA LYS A 28 5.03 3.29 -6.31
C LYS A 28 5.39 4.75 -6.61
N ASP A 29 4.40 5.63 -6.67
CA ASP A 29 4.59 7.06 -6.92
C ASP A 29 5.38 7.68 -5.75
N PRO A 30 6.52 8.36 -6.01
CA PRO A 30 7.33 9.00 -4.98
C PRO A 30 6.65 10.23 -4.34
N ASN A 31 5.40 10.57 -4.66
CA ASN A 31 4.67 11.58 -3.91
C ASN A 31 3.79 10.96 -2.81
N VAL A 32 3.68 9.63 -2.76
CA VAL A 32 2.84 8.90 -1.81
C VAL A 32 3.62 8.60 -0.54
N THR A 33 3.37 9.38 0.51
CA THR A 33 4.02 9.21 1.82
C THR A 33 3.36 8.14 2.68
N THR A 34 2.05 7.94 2.53
CA THR A 34 1.28 7.01 3.36
C THR A 34 0.32 6.20 2.50
N ILE A 35 0.36 4.86 2.66
CA ILE A 35 -0.60 3.95 2.04
C ILE A 35 -1.50 3.38 3.14
N LEU A 36 -2.79 3.74 3.09
CA LEU A 36 -3.80 3.14 3.95
C LEU A 36 -4.47 1.97 3.23
N VAL A 37 -4.56 0.83 3.90
CA VAL A 37 -5.26 -0.35 3.40
C VAL A 37 -6.20 -0.85 4.47
N GLU A 38 -7.37 -1.35 4.05
CA GLU A 38 -8.34 -1.92 4.97
C GLU A 38 -7.81 -3.22 5.59
N HIS A 39 -7.16 -4.06 4.78
CA HIS A 39 -6.55 -5.31 5.22
C HIS A 39 -5.26 -5.59 4.46
N ARG A 40 -4.25 -6.10 5.18
CA ARG A 40 -2.96 -6.55 4.62
C ARG A 40 -3.14 -7.49 3.43
N ASP A 41 -4.04 -8.46 3.55
CA ASP A 41 -4.28 -9.50 2.55
C ASP A 41 -4.77 -8.95 1.20
N ARG A 42 -5.52 -7.84 1.23
CA ARG A 42 -6.00 -7.15 0.01
C ARG A 42 -4.87 -6.41 -0.70
N PHE A 43 -3.90 -5.92 0.08
CA PHE A 43 -2.70 -5.29 -0.44
C PHE A 43 -1.81 -6.34 -1.12
N CYS A 44 -1.42 -7.39 -0.41
CA CYS A 44 -0.66 -8.52 -0.92
C CYS A 44 -0.97 -9.77 -0.09
N ARG A 45 -1.31 -10.89 -0.75
CA ARG A 45 -1.53 -12.18 -0.06
C ARG A 45 -0.26 -12.68 0.62
N PHE A 46 0.88 -12.50 -0.06
CA PHE A 46 2.22 -12.84 0.41
C PHE A 46 3.20 -11.73 0.06
N GLY A 47 4.31 -11.66 0.77
CA GLY A 47 5.40 -10.74 0.47
C GLY A 47 5.08 -9.25 0.70
N ALA A 48 4.03 -8.95 1.48
CA ALA A 48 3.69 -7.59 1.87
C ALA A 48 4.87 -6.87 2.55
N ASP A 49 5.70 -7.62 3.28
CA ASP A 49 6.88 -7.07 3.96
C ASP A 49 7.99 -6.68 2.97
N TYR A 50 8.15 -7.41 1.86
CA TYR A 50 9.08 -7.02 0.78
C TYR A 50 8.60 -5.75 0.07
N VAL A 51 7.30 -5.66 -0.22
CA VAL A 51 6.71 -4.45 -0.81
C VAL A 51 6.87 -3.27 0.14
N ARG A 52 6.62 -3.48 1.45
CA ARG A 52 6.84 -2.46 2.48
C ARG A 52 8.29 -2.00 2.50
N GLN A 53 9.26 -2.92 2.57
CA GLN A 53 10.68 -2.56 2.61
C GLN A 53 11.07 -1.77 1.36
N HIS A 54 10.63 -2.18 0.17
CA HIS A 54 10.91 -1.44 -1.06
C HIS A 54 10.31 -0.02 -1.05
N LEU A 55 9.09 0.14 -0.53
CA LEU A 55 8.46 1.44 -0.37
C LEU A 55 9.14 2.29 0.71
N VAL A 56 9.53 1.68 1.85
CA VAL A 56 10.21 2.35 2.97
C VAL A 56 11.61 2.82 2.60
N LEU A 57 12.36 1.97 1.87
CA LEU A 57 13.68 2.32 1.33
C LEU A 57 13.60 3.46 0.33
N SER A 58 12.44 3.67 -0.29
CA SER A 58 12.20 4.79 -1.18
C SER A 58 11.71 6.04 -0.43
N GLN A 59 10.92 5.90 0.66
CA GLN A 59 10.35 6.98 1.52
C GLN A 59 9.87 6.48 2.90
N GLU A 60 9.79 7.33 3.92
CA GLU A 60 9.30 6.95 5.27
C GLU A 60 7.78 6.64 5.29
N VAL A 61 7.39 5.39 5.01
CA VAL A 61 5.98 4.96 5.00
C VAL A 61 5.52 4.53 6.40
N SER A 62 4.72 5.36 7.06
CA SER A 62 4.06 5.03 8.32
C SER A 62 2.80 4.19 8.08
N LEU A 63 2.87 2.93 8.49
CA LEU A 63 1.76 1.98 8.45
C LEU A 63 1.14 1.86 9.84
N SER A 64 0.45 2.91 10.29
CA SER A 64 -0.07 3.05 11.66
C SER A 64 -1.29 2.17 12.01
N GLY A 65 -1.63 1.18 11.18
CA GLY A 65 -2.84 0.34 11.33
C GLY A 65 -2.61 -1.15 11.59
N TRP A 66 -1.40 -1.58 11.96
CA TRP A 66 -0.97 -2.99 11.90
C TRP A 66 -0.97 -3.74 13.24
N LEU A 67 -1.70 -3.24 14.23
CA LEU A 67 -1.92 -3.89 15.53
C LEU A 67 -3.39 -4.25 15.70
N TRP A 68 -3.95 -4.98 14.73
CA TRP A 68 -5.06 -5.92 14.88
C TRP A 68 -4.90 -7.03 13.83
#